data_AF-A0A9D2I5R5-F1
#
_entry.id   AF-A0A9D2I5R5-F1
#
_cell.length_a   1.000
_cell.length_b   1.000
_cell.length_c   1.000
_cell.angle_alpha   90.00
_cell.angle_beta   90.00
_cell.angle_gamma   90.00
#
_symmetry.space_group_name_H-M   'P 1'
#
loop_
_entity.id
_entity.type
_entity.pdbx_description
1 polymer ?
#
loop_
_entity_poly.entity_id
_entity_poly.type
_entity_poly.pdbx_seq_one_letter_code
_entity_poly.pdbx_strand_id
1 'polypeptide(L)'
;MKRTEKKSVIWIDCAKFLAILAVLVDHGKGILYEGETIQYISFFSVAVFFFLSGMTSWYSLERRRPEETFARWTARRVWRIFAPYMVAVAVCQFFKSGYSLSLGPYILWVLNFNLEGQFYFVLIYLQLIAAAPVLYLLTKYCRRGKFSFLWRLIYLGAAGTVSIFCMKHTFALQTYGGGNYLLGGTYLFLFVMGLIAADMQIRIRYRSRAVVCAAASTVVFAAVLIFLLKDRLALDEALFGWALRVNPPGITMTVYSLAVIFLIFSWCSLGVLTGSRAVARLLDALAWLGRYTLYIFLYHMLILEYLPAVLPFLDEVSLLKAAVYLGVMIALPVGGKLLYDRLRRSLLKKAAEEKPVGKKAAEDSASLLEKPPFKGGSE
;
A
#
# COMPACT_ATOMS: atom_id res chain seq x y z
N MET A 1 -12.93 10.65 18.82
CA MET A 1 -12.35 9.46 18.17
C MET A 1 -12.00 8.44 19.26
N LYS A 2 -12.72 7.32 19.38
CA LYS A 2 -12.58 6.40 20.53
C LYS A 2 -11.19 5.74 20.52
N ARG A 3 -10.53 5.70 21.68
CA ARG A 3 -9.15 5.20 21.91
C ARG A 3 -8.90 3.77 21.39
N THR A 4 -9.96 3.00 21.17
CA THR A 4 -9.97 1.62 20.64
C THR A 4 -9.88 1.53 19.11
N GLU A 5 -10.32 2.54 18.34
CA GLU A 5 -10.22 2.54 16.86
C GLU A 5 -8.81 2.88 16.37
N LYS A 6 -8.08 3.73 17.11
CA LYS A 6 -6.65 3.98 16.82
C LYS A 6 -5.82 2.67 16.86
N LYS A 7 -6.17 1.74 17.76
CA LYS A 7 -5.43 0.48 17.96
C LYS A 7 -5.56 -0.51 16.81
N SER A 8 -6.73 -0.59 16.14
CA SER A 8 -6.91 -1.52 14.99
C SER A 8 -6.20 -1.05 13.72
N VAL A 9 -5.81 0.23 13.65
CA VAL A 9 -5.06 0.80 12.52
C VAL A 9 -3.54 0.63 12.71
N ILE A 10 -3.06 0.64 13.96
CA ILE A 10 -1.61 0.56 14.26
C ILE A 10 -0.99 -0.70 13.67
N TRP A 11 -1.55 -1.90 13.92
CA TRP A 11 -0.94 -3.13 13.42
C TRP A 11 -0.93 -3.22 11.89
N ILE A 12 -1.94 -2.66 11.22
CA ILE A 12 -2.01 -2.61 9.75
C ILE A 12 -0.87 -1.75 9.21
N ASP A 13 -0.64 -0.58 9.83
CA ASP A 13 0.46 0.29 9.42
C ASP A 13 1.82 -0.31 9.77
N CYS A 14 1.97 -0.99 10.93
CA CYS A 14 3.18 -1.77 11.23
C CYS A 14 3.42 -2.86 10.18
N ALA A 15 2.38 -3.59 9.79
CA ALA A 15 2.47 -4.66 8.79
C ALA A 15 2.87 -4.11 7.42
N LYS A 16 2.35 -2.94 7.02
CA LYS A 16 2.83 -2.25 5.81
C LYS A 16 4.32 -1.91 5.89
N PHE A 17 4.79 -1.42 7.04
CA PHE A 17 6.20 -1.08 7.19
C PHE A 17 7.10 -2.33 7.13
N LEU A 18 6.71 -3.42 7.79
CA LEU A 18 7.47 -4.68 7.71
C LEU A 18 7.44 -5.26 6.29
N ALA A 19 6.31 -5.15 5.59
CA ALA A 19 6.22 -5.55 4.20
C ALA A 19 7.11 -4.68 3.28
N ILE A 20 7.16 -3.35 3.46
CA ILE A 20 8.04 -2.52 2.62
C ILE A 20 9.50 -2.84 2.90
N LEU A 21 9.86 -3.06 4.17
CA LEU A 21 11.23 -3.44 4.52
C LEU A 21 11.63 -4.76 3.85
N ALA A 22 10.72 -5.73 3.82
CA ALA A 22 10.94 -6.99 3.10
C ALA A 22 11.09 -6.77 1.58
N VAL A 23 10.34 -5.85 0.94
CA VAL A 23 10.60 -5.48 -0.48
C VAL A 23 12.02 -4.93 -0.66
N LEU A 24 12.46 -4.03 0.23
CA LEU A 24 13.81 -3.46 0.15
C LEU A 24 14.91 -4.52 0.31
N VAL A 25 14.69 -5.50 1.17
CA VAL A 25 15.59 -6.64 1.35
C VAL A 25 15.56 -7.52 0.10
N ASP A 26 14.40 -7.89 -0.42
CA ASP A 26 14.30 -8.73 -1.63
C ASP A 26 15.07 -8.13 -2.81
N HIS A 27 14.81 -6.86 -3.12
CA HIS A 27 15.48 -6.16 -4.21
C HIS A 27 16.95 -5.83 -3.93
N GLY A 28 17.41 -5.95 -2.69
CA GLY A 28 18.80 -5.75 -2.30
C GLY A 28 19.73 -6.93 -2.60
N LYS A 29 19.23 -8.06 -3.11
CA LYS A 29 20.07 -9.21 -3.47
C LYS A 29 21.13 -8.84 -4.52
N GLY A 30 22.35 -9.33 -4.34
CA GLY A 30 23.53 -8.99 -5.15
C GLY A 30 24.17 -7.64 -4.83
N ILE A 31 23.59 -6.87 -3.89
CA ILE A 31 24.13 -5.58 -3.41
C ILE A 31 24.35 -5.60 -1.90
N LEU A 32 23.33 -6.06 -1.16
CA LEU A 32 23.29 -6.08 0.32
C LEU A 32 23.57 -7.47 0.89
N TYR A 33 23.39 -8.53 0.10
CA TYR A 33 23.66 -9.93 0.43
C TYR A 33 23.58 -10.79 -0.83
N GLU A 34 24.13 -12.01 -0.78
CA GLU A 34 24.11 -12.97 -1.91
C GLU A 34 23.14 -14.15 -1.71
N GLY A 35 22.95 -14.61 -0.47
CA GLY A 35 22.23 -15.85 -0.18
C GLY A 35 20.74 -15.81 -0.49
N GLU A 36 20.23 -16.85 -1.18
CA GLU A 36 18.81 -16.98 -1.53
C GLU A 36 17.88 -17.09 -0.32
N THR A 37 18.39 -17.60 0.81
CA THR A 37 17.60 -17.75 2.04
C THR A 37 17.00 -16.43 2.51
N ILE A 38 17.80 -15.36 2.49
CA ILE A 38 17.33 -14.02 2.89
C ILE A 38 16.24 -13.54 1.93
N GLN A 39 16.41 -13.82 0.64
CA GLN A 39 15.44 -13.48 -0.40
C GLN A 39 14.10 -14.21 -0.21
N TYR A 40 14.13 -15.52 0.04
CA TYR A 40 12.93 -16.32 0.31
C TYR A 40 12.17 -15.82 1.54
N ILE A 41 12.89 -15.43 2.60
CA ILE A 41 12.27 -14.89 3.82
C ILE A 41 11.53 -13.57 3.52
N SER A 42 11.95 -12.79 2.51
CA SER A 42 11.31 -11.52 2.13
C SER A 42 10.14 -11.63 1.13
N PHE A 43 9.95 -12.76 0.44
CA PHE A 43 8.96 -12.87 -0.64
C PHE A 43 7.49 -12.69 -0.21
N PHE A 44 7.17 -12.77 1.09
CA PHE A 44 5.80 -12.53 1.57
C PHE A 44 5.28 -11.11 1.30
N SER A 45 6.21 -10.16 1.14
CA SER A 45 5.97 -8.71 1.23
C SER A 45 4.81 -8.24 0.36
N VAL A 46 4.82 -8.60 -0.91
CA VAL A 46 3.85 -8.19 -1.91
C VAL A 46 2.46 -8.77 -1.61
N ALA A 47 2.37 -10.06 -1.26
CA ALA A 47 1.11 -10.68 -0.92
C ALA A 47 0.47 -10.04 0.32
N VAL A 48 1.28 -9.69 1.32
CA VAL A 48 0.83 -8.92 2.49
C VAL A 48 0.30 -7.55 2.09
N PHE A 49 0.95 -6.85 1.16
CA PHE A 49 0.48 -5.57 0.65
C PHE A 49 -0.92 -5.63 0.02
N PHE A 50 -1.22 -6.67 -0.77
CA PHE A 50 -2.54 -6.83 -1.37
C PHE A 50 -3.62 -7.24 -0.36
N PHE A 51 -3.28 -8.10 0.61
CA PHE A 51 -4.17 -8.41 1.73
C PHE A 51 -4.53 -7.15 2.53
N LEU A 52 -3.54 -6.35 2.92
CA LEU A 52 -3.75 -5.10 3.66
C LEU A 52 -4.49 -4.04 2.80
N SER A 53 -4.29 -4.05 1.47
CA SER A 53 -5.05 -3.22 0.54
C SER A 53 -6.54 -3.55 0.57
N GLY A 54 -6.89 -4.84 0.61
CA GLY A 54 -8.25 -5.32 0.81
C GLY A 54 -8.83 -4.79 2.13
N MET A 55 -8.11 -5.00 3.24
CA MET A 55 -8.57 -4.52 4.55
C MET A 55 -8.80 -3.01 4.60
N THR A 56 -7.86 -2.23 4.08
CA THR A 56 -7.96 -0.76 4.10
C THR A 56 -9.05 -0.25 3.16
N SER A 57 -9.31 -0.95 2.07
CA SER A 57 -10.43 -0.65 1.17
C SER A 57 -11.77 -0.92 1.84
N TRP A 58 -11.94 -2.03 2.57
CA TRP A 58 -13.12 -2.29 3.39
C TRP A 58 -13.39 -1.13 4.36
N TYR A 59 -12.40 -0.78 5.19
CA TYR A 59 -12.57 0.30 6.17
C TYR A 59 -12.83 1.65 5.53
N SER A 60 -12.27 1.91 4.35
CA SER A 60 -12.51 3.17 3.63
C SER A 60 -13.88 3.22 2.96
N LEU A 61 -14.45 2.09 2.52
CA LEU A 61 -15.79 2.00 1.94
C LEU A 61 -16.86 2.04 3.02
N GLU A 62 -16.64 1.37 4.15
CA GLU A 62 -17.55 1.39 5.30
C GLU A 62 -17.70 2.80 5.89
N ARG A 63 -16.62 3.58 5.89
CA ARG A 63 -16.61 4.97 6.38
C ARG A 63 -16.83 6.02 5.30
N ARG A 64 -17.16 5.63 4.06
CA ARG A 64 -17.42 6.63 3.03
C ARG A 64 -18.64 7.46 3.46
N ARG A 65 -18.68 8.72 3.05
CA ARG A 65 -19.83 9.57 3.38
C ARG A 65 -21.08 9.09 2.64
N PRO A 66 -22.28 9.18 3.23
CA PRO A 66 -23.51 8.74 2.58
C PRO A 66 -23.69 9.32 1.16
N GLU A 67 -23.34 10.60 0.98
CA GLU A 67 -23.40 11.35 -0.28
C GLU A 67 -22.29 11.02 -1.30
N GLU A 68 -21.23 10.31 -0.87
CA GLU A 68 -20.16 9.89 -1.77
C GLU A 68 -20.58 8.62 -2.53
N THR A 69 -20.69 8.73 -3.85
CA THR A 69 -20.95 7.57 -4.73
C THR A 69 -19.72 6.68 -4.84
N PHE A 70 -19.91 5.40 -5.20
CA PHE A 70 -18.78 4.50 -5.43
C PHE A 70 -17.83 4.99 -6.52
N ALA A 71 -18.35 5.59 -7.59
CA ALA A 71 -17.52 6.18 -8.65
C ALA A 71 -16.61 7.30 -8.11
N ARG A 72 -17.15 8.22 -7.32
CA ARG A 72 -16.37 9.31 -6.70
C ARG A 72 -15.33 8.76 -5.71
N TRP A 73 -15.70 7.76 -4.92
CA TRP A 73 -14.78 7.08 -4.02
C TRP A 73 -13.62 6.44 -4.77
N THR A 74 -13.92 5.70 -5.85
CA THR A 74 -12.92 5.02 -6.69
C THR A 74 -12.00 6.04 -7.36
N ALA A 75 -12.54 7.06 -8.02
CA ALA A 75 -11.76 8.10 -8.69
C ALA A 75 -10.78 8.78 -7.72
N ARG A 76 -11.25 9.14 -6.51
CA ARG A 76 -10.41 9.73 -5.46
C ARG A 76 -9.30 8.79 -5.00
N ARG A 77 -9.56 7.49 -4.91
CA ARG A 77 -8.56 6.48 -4.46
C ARG A 77 -7.54 6.19 -5.55
N VAL A 78 -7.99 6.01 -6.79
CA VAL A 78 -7.16 5.85 -8.00
C VAL A 78 -6.22 7.04 -8.14
N TRP A 79 -6.75 8.26 -8.11
CA TRP A 79 -5.94 9.48 -8.30
C TRP A 79 -4.85 9.64 -7.23
N ARG A 80 -5.13 9.26 -5.98
CA ARG A 80 -4.15 9.32 -4.88
C ARG A 80 -2.94 8.39 -5.07
N ILE A 81 -3.04 7.38 -5.92
CA ILE A 81 -1.95 6.45 -6.24
C ILE A 81 -1.34 6.82 -7.59
N PHE A 82 -2.19 7.07 -8.58
CA PHE A 82 -1.75 7.37 -9.94
C PHE A 82 -0.96 8.70 -10.03
N ALA A 83 -1.36 9.75 -9.31
CA ALA A 83 -0.64 11.02 -9.36
C ALA A 83 0.79 10.93 -8.80
N PRO A 84 1.05 10.35 -7.61
CA PRO A 84 2.42 10.08 -7.17
C PRO A 84 3.22 9.17 -8.11
N TYR A 85 2.58 8.18 -8.73
CA TYR A 85 3.21 7.31 -9.71
C TYR A 85 3.67 8.08 -10.96
N MET A 86 2.83 8.93 -11.55
CA MET A 86 3.21 9.78 -12.68
C MET A 86 4.43 10.64 -12.36
N VAL A 87 4.47 11.24 -11.17
CA VAL A 87 5.63 12.00 -10.70
C VAL A 87 6.86 11.10 -10.57
N ALA A 88 6.72 9.89 -10.03
CA ALA A 88 7.83 8.95 -9.92
C ALA A 88 8.37 8.54 -11.31
N VAL A 89 7.50 8.31 -12.31
CA VAL A 89 7.92 8.03 -13.69
C VAL A 89 8.72 9.19 -14.26
N ALA A 90 8.27 10.43 -14.08
CA ALA A 90 9.01 11.61 -14.54
C ALA A 90 10.39 11.73 -13.88
N VAL A 91 10.47 11.50 -12.56
CA VAL A 91 11.72 11.53 -11.81
C VAL A 91 12.67 10.41 -12.27
N CYS A 92 12.19 9.17 -12.35
CA CYS A 92 12.99 8.04 -12.83
C CYS A 92 13.51 8.27 -14.25
N GLN A 93 12.65 8.76 -15.16
CA GLN A 93 13.07 9.10 -16.51
C GLN A 93 14.17 10.17 -16.51
N PHE A 94 13.97 11.24 -15.74
CA PHE A 94 14.93 12.33 -15.64
C PHE A 94 16.32 11.81 -15.27
N PHE A 95 16.42 10.98 -14.24
CA PHE A 95 17.71 10.40 -13.85
C PHE A 95 18.25 9.41 -14.91
N LYS A 96 17.43 8.45 -15.35
CA LYS A 96 17.86 7.39 -16.28
C LYS A 96 18.22 7.89 -17.68
N SER A 97 17.68 9.02 -18.10
CA SER A 97 17.97 9.65 -19.39
C SER A 97 19.05 10.73 -19.29
N GLY A 98 19.87 10.73 -18.25
CA GLY A 98 20.98 11.68 -18.10
C GLY A 98 20.52 13.12 -17.85
N TYR A 99 19.54 13.30 -16.97
CA TYR A 99 18.94 14.60 -16.61
C TYR A 99 18.12 15.25 -17.72
N SER A 100 17.44 14.43 -18.53
CA SER A 100 16.55 14.89 -19.60
C SER A 100 15.14 14.29 -19.47
N LEU A 101 14.12 15.06 -19.85
CA LEU A 101 12.72 14.62 -19.85
C LEU A 101 12.16 14.71 -21.28
N SER A 102 11.70 13.58 -21.80
CA SER A 102 11.06 13.50 -23.12
C SER A 102 9.61 13.06 -22.99
N LEU A 103 8.69 13.87 -23.51
CA LEU A 103 7.25 13.69 -23.32
C LEU A 103 6.70 12.41 -23.96
N GLY A 104 7.21 12.02 -25.14
CA GLY A 104 6.78 10.80 -25.83
C GLY A 104 7.05 9.54 -25.00
N PRO A 105 8.32 9.25 -24.65
CA PRO A 105 8.68 8.15 -23.76
C PRO A 105 7.98 8.22 -22.40
N TYR A 106 7.85 9.42 -21.82
CA TYR A 106 7.13 9.63 -20.55
C TYR A 106 5.71 9.05 -20.61
N ILE A 107 4.93 9.45 -21.63
CA ILE A 107 3.54 8.98 -21.79
C ILE A 107 3.49 7.46 -21.97
N LEU A 108 4.36 6.91 -22.81
CA LEU A 108 4.42 5.47 -23.05
C LEU A 108 4.72 4.70 -21.76
N TRP A 109 5.69 5.16 -20.96
CA TRP A 109 6.03 4.53 -19.69
C TRP A 109 4.93 4.66 -18.64
N VAL A 110 4.29 5.82 -18.53
CA VAL A 110 3.15 6.02 -17.63
C VAL A 110 2.03 5.02 -17.94
N LEU A 111 1.70 4.85 -19.23
CA LEU A 111 0.59 3.98 -19.66
C LEU A 111 0.93 2.48 -19.58
N ASN A 112 2.18 2.10 -19.80
CA ASN A 112 2.61 0.69 -19.79
C ASN A 112 3.11 0.19 -18.42
N PHE A 113 3.33 1.07 -17.44
CA PHE A 113 3.78 0.69 -16.09
C PHE A 113 5.09 -0.11 -16.07
N ASN A 114 6.00 0.19 -17.00
CA ASN A 114 7.17 -0.65 -17.28
C ASN A 114 8.51 0.09 -17.26
N LEU A 115 8.56 1.37 -16.85
CA LEU A 115 9.85 2.08 -16.69
C LEU A 115 10.74 1.42 -15.62
N GLU A 116 10.13 0.95 -14.54
CA GLU A 116 10.82 0.23 -13.47
C GLU A 116 10.13 -1.09 -13.17
N GLY A 117 10.93 -2.07 -12.74
CA GLY A 117 10.45 -3.43 -12.43
C GLY A 117 9.31 -3.44 -11.42
N GLN A 118 9.27 -2.51 -10.45
CA GLN A 118 8.21 -2.44 -9.45
C GLN A 118 6.93 -1.74 -9.91
N PHE A 119 6.92 -1.03 -11.06
CA PHE A 119 5.79 -0.18 -11.43
C PHE A 119 4.54 -0.93 -11.90
N TYR A 120 4.65 -2.16 -12.39
CA TYR A 120 3.48 -2.97 -12.75
C TYR A 120 2.57 -3.24 -11.54
N PHE A 121 3.09 -3.20 -10.31
CA PHE A 121 2.25 -3.32 -9.12
C PHE A 121 1.25 -2.18 -9.00
N VAL A 122 1.60 -0.98 -9.46
CA VAL A 122 0.68 0.16 -9.46
C VAL A 122 -0.54 -0.17 -10.33
N LEU A 123 -0.34 -0.75 -11.51
CA LEU A 123 -1.42 -1.22 -12.38
C LEU A 123 -2.37 -2.19 -11.65
N ILE A 124 -1.82 -3.20 -10.96
CA ILE A 124 -2.63 -4.16 -10.20
C ILE A 124 -3.44 -3.44 -9.11
N TYR A 125 -2.81 -2.53 -8.36
CA TYR A 125 -3.48 -1.73 -7.33
C TYR A 125 -4.66 -0.92 -7.89
N LEU A 126 -4.49 -0.31 -9.06
CA LEU A 126 -5.54 0.46 -9.72
C LEU A 126 -6.72 -0.43 -10.11
N GLN A 127 -6.44 -1.60 -10.70
CA GLN A 127 -7.47 -2.59 -11.06
C GLN A 127 -8.28 -3.05 -9.83
N LEU A 128 -7.59 -3.40 -8.74
CA LEU A 128 -8.25 -3.88 -7.52
C LEU A 128 -9.04 -2.78 -6.79
N ILE A 129 -8.55 -1.53 -6.79
CA ILE A 129 -9.31 -0.39 -6.24
C ILE A 129 -10.55 -0.11 -7.08
N ALA A 130 -10.48 -0.24 -8.40
CA ALA A 130 -11.63 -0.11 -9.27
C ALA A 130 -12.68 -1.21 -9.01
N ALA A 131 -12.24 -2.45 -8.76
CA ALA A 131 -13.12 -3.57 -8.41
C ALA A 131 -13.65 -3.53 -6.97
N ALA A 132 -12.97 -2.81 -6.07
CA ALA A 132 -13.25 -2.83 -4.63
C ALA A 132 -14.72 -2.55 -4.23
N PRO A 133 -15.46 -1.61 -4.85
CA PRO A 133 -16.86 -1.38 -4.50
C PRO A 133 -17.75 -2.61 -4.69
N VAL A 134 -17.57 -3.35 -5.79
CA VAL A 134 -18.35 -4.58 -6.07
C VAL A 134 -17.97 -5.67 -5.08
N LEU A 135 -16.68 -5.89 -4.89
CA LEU A 135 -16.16 -6.90 -3.94
C LEU A 135 -16.61 -6.61 -2.49
N TYR A 136 -16.68 -5.32 -2.12
CA TYR A 136 -17.21 -4.89 -0.82
C TYR A 136 -18.70 -5.19 -0.66
N LEU A 137 -19.52 -4.95 -1.69
CA LEU A 137 -20.94 -5.30 -1.66
C LEU A 137 -21.15 -6.81 -1.52
N LEU A 138 -20.37 -7.61 -2.24
CA LEU A 138 -20.37 -9.08 -2.10
C LEU A 138 -19.97 -9.51 -0.70
N THR A 139 -18.91 -8.91 -0.14
CA THR A 139 -18.48 -9.17 1.24
C THR A 139 -19.60 -8.84 2.24
N LYS A 140 -20.30 -7.72 2.06
CA LYS A 140 -21.47 -7.35 2.88
C LYS A 140 -22.63 -8.32 2.74
N TYR A 141 -22.87 -8.84 1.54
CA TYR A 141 -23.91 -9.82 1.29
C TYR A 141 -23.63 -11.13 2.05
N CYS A 142 -22.39 -11.62 2.01
CA CYS A 142 -21.94 -12.83 2.71
C CYS A 142 -22.04 -12.73 4.24
N ARG A 143 -22.25 -11.53 4.81
CA ARG A 143 -22.44 -11.33 6.25
C ARG A 143 -23.82 -11.80 6.76
N ARG A 144 -24.82 -11.97 5.89
CA ARG A 144 -26.21 -12.17 6.29
C ARG A 144 -26.50 -13.61 6.75
N GLY A 145 -27.26 -13.73 7.84
CA GLY A 145 -27.85 -14.98 8.30
C GLY A 145 -26.92 -15.92 9.07
N LYS A 146 -27.49 -17.06 9.50
CA LYS A 146 -26.81 -18.10 10.31
C LYS A 146 -25.63 -18.75 9.57
N PHE A 147 -25.67 -18.77 8.24
CA PHE A 147 -24.64 -19.38 7.38
C PHE A 147 -23.59 -18.40 6.87
N SER A 148 -23.41 -17.24 7.51
CA SER A 148 -22.46 -16.20 7.06
C SER A 148 -21.03 -16.72 6.87
N PHE A 149 -20.57 -17.65 7.71
CA PHE A 149 -19.25 -18.27 7.54
C PHE A 149 -19.16 -19.10 6.25
N LEU A 150 -20.17 -19.92 5.96
CA LEU A 150 -20.24 -20.70 4.71
C LEU A 150 -20.27 -19.78 3.49
N TRP A 151 -21.05 -18.70 3.51
CA TRP A 151 -21.11 -17.74 2.41
C TRP A 151 -19.77 -17.03 2.17
N ARG A 152 -19.00 -16.76 3.22
CA ARG A 152 -17.63 -16.23 3.08
C ARG A 152 -16.69 -17.26 2.46
N LEU A 153 -16.80 -18.53 2.83
CA LEU A 153 -16.00 -19.61 2.23
C LEU A 153 -16.33 -19.79 0.75
N ILE A 154 -17.62 -19.80 0.38
CA ILE A 154 -18.06 -19.86 -1.01
C ILE A 154 -17.53 -18.66 -1.80
N TYR A 155 -17.66 -17.45 -1.25
CA TYR A 155 -17.14 -16.24 -1.89
C TYR A 155 -15.62 -16.27 -2.06
N LEU A 156 -14.90 -16.78 -1.06
CA LEU A 156 -13.45 -16.94 -1.14
C LEU A 156 -13.05 -17.98 -2.19
N GLY A 157 -13.76 -19.11 -2.27
CA GLY A 157 -13.58 -20.11 -3.31
C GLY A 157 -13.84 -19.54 -4.71
N ALA A 158 -14.93 -18.77 -4.88
CA ALA A 158 -15.24 -18.08 -6.14
C ALA A 158 -14.13 -17.07 -6.52
N ALA A 159 -13.62 -16.28 -5.56
CA ALA A 159 -12.50 -15.38 -5.79
C ALA A 159 -11.23 -16.13 -6.23
N GLY A 160 -10.96 -17.31 -5.67
CA GLY A 160 -9.88 -18.20 -6.08
C GLY A 160 -10.05 -18.67 -7.53
N THR A 161 -11.23 -19.17 -7.89
CA THR A 161 -11.54 -19.60 -9.26
C THR A 161 -11.39 -18.46 -10.26
N VAL A 162 -11.92 -17.27 -9.95
CA VAL A 162 -11.76 -16.07 -10.81
C VAL A 162 -10.29 -15.68 -10.94
N SER A 163 -9.52 -15.76 -9.85
CA SER A 163 -8.08 -15.45 -9.87
C SER A 163 -7.31 -16.39 -10.82
N ILE A 164 -7.59 -17.71 -10.75
CA ILE A 164 -6.98 -18.71 -11.63
C ILE A 164 -7.42 -18.49 -13.09
N PHE A 165 -8.70 -18.19 -13.31
CA PHE A 165 -9.21 -17.86 -14.64
C PHE A 165 -8.48 -16.65 -15.23
N CYS A 166 -8.31 -15.57 -14.46
CA CYS A 166 -7.56 -14.40 -14.89
C CYS A 166 -6.11 -14.73 -15.26
N MET A 167 -5.42 -15.57 -14.48
CA MET A 167 -4.04 -15.98 -14.80
C MET A 167 -3.94 -16.81 -16.09
N LYS A 168 -4.95 -17.62 -16.41
CA LYS A 168 -4.91 -18.52 -17.56
C LYS A 168 -5.46 -17.91 -18.85
N HIS A 169 -6.40 -16.98 -18.74
CA HIS A 169 -7.24 -16.58 -19.88
C HIS A 169 -7.33 -15.07 -20.11
N THR A 170 -6.63 -14.24 -19.33
CA THR A 170 -6.70 -12.79 -19.50
C THR A 170 -5.33 -12.17 -19.65
N PHE A 171 -5.24 -11.08 -20.39
CA PHE A 171 -4.04 -10.23 -20.49
C PHE A 171 -4.47 -8.79 -20.24
N ALA A 172 -3.79 -8.11 -19.31
CA ALA A 172 -4.00 -6.70 -19.03
C ALA A 172 -3.05 -5.84 -19.87
N LEU A 173 -1.74 -5.99 -19.61
CA LEU A 173 -0.64 -5.30 -20.30
C LEU A 173 0.57 -6.22 -20.25
N GLN A 174 1.39 -6.25 -21.30
CA GLN A 174 2.61 -7.07 -21.34
C GLN A 174 3.66 -6.53 -20.36
N THR A 175 3.56 -6.98 -19.11
CA THR A 175 4.38 -6.56 -17.96
C THR A 175 4.76 -7.79 -17.13
N TYR A 176 5.63 -7.61 -16.14
CA TYR A 176 6.10 -8.71 -15.31
C TYR A 176 5.04 -9.22 -14.32
N GLY A 177 5.05 -10.53 -14.06
CA GLY A 177 4.28 -11.19 -13.01
C GLY A 177 2.77 -10.93 -13.08
N GLY A 178 2.15 -10.65 -11.93
CA GLY A 178 0.71 -10.38 -11.83
C GLY A 178 0.22 -9.19 -12.66
N GLY A 179 1.10 -8.25 -13.03
CA GLY A 179 0.72 -7.10 -13.87
C GLY A 179 0.27 -7.52 -15.27
N ASN A 180 0.68 -8.71 -15.69
CA ASN A 180 0.32 -9.27 -16.97
C ASN A 180 -1.17 -9.63 -17.10
N TYR A 181 -1.85 -9.87 -15.97
CA TYR A 181 -3.19 -10.46 -15.93
C TYR A 181 -4.23 -9.46 -15.41
N LEU A 182 -5.50 -9.63 -15.80
CA LEU A 182 -6.59 -8.84 -15.22
C LEU A 182 -6.71 -9.12 -13.71
N LEU A 183 -7.00 -8.08 -12.95
CA LEU A 183 -7.13 -8.06 -11.49
C LEU A 183 -5.89 -8.60 -10.75
N GLY A 184 -4.75 -8.77 -11.42
CA GLY A 184 -3.51 -9.26 -10.82
C GLY A 184 -3.48 -10.76 -10.54
N GLY A 185 -4.38 -11.57 -11.10
CA GLY A 185 -4.42 -13.01 -10.81
C GLY A 185 -4.70 -13.31 -9.34
N THR A 186 -3.86 -14.12 -8.67
CA THR A 186 -4.03 -14.49 -7.24
C THR A 186 -3.94 -13.32 -6.26
N TYR A 187 -3.51 -12.13 -6.71
CA TYR A 187 -3.64 -10.92 -5.88
C TYR A 187 -5.10 -10.53 -5.60
N LEU A 188 -6.04 -10.85 -6.50
CA LEU A 188 -7.47 -10.70 -6.25
C LEU A 188 -7.91 -11.55 -5.05
N PHE A 189 -7.48 -12.81 -4.99
CA PHE A 189 -7.78 -13.70 -3.88
C PHE A 189 -7.28 -13.13 -2.53
N LEU A 190 -6.03 -12.66 -2.48
CA LEU A 190 -5.47 -12.01 -1.29
C LEU A 190 -6.23 -10.74 -0.89
N PHE A 191 -6.62 -9.93 -1.87
CA PHE A 191 -7.41 -8.72 -1.64
C PHE A 191 -8.79 -9.04 -1.05
N VAL A 192 -9.46 -10.07 -1.57
CA VAL A 192 -10.76 -10.55 -1.05
C VAL A 192 -10.62 -11.12 0.37
N MET A 193 -9.56 -11.89 0.65
CA MET A 193 -9.27 -12.33 2.02
C MET A 193 -9.11 -11.14 2.97
N GLY A 194 -8.45 -10.07 2.53
CA GLY A 194 -8.32 -8.82 3.27
C GLY A 194 -9.67 -8.16 3.56
N LEU A 195 -10.56 -8.07 2.57
CA LEU A 195 -11.92 -7.54 2.76
C LEU A 195 -12.70 -8.35 3.81
N ILE A 196 -12.67 -9.68 3.71
CA ILE A 196 -13.34 -10.60 4.64
C ILE A 196 -12.77 -10.45 6.06
N ALA A 197 -11.44 -10.43 6.20
CA ALA A 197 -10.77 -10.30 7.49
C ALA A 197 -11.11 -8.96 8.19
N ALA A 198 -11.20 -7.87 7.43
CA ALA A 198 -11.58 -6.57 7.96
C ALA A 198 -13.05 -6.51 8.40
N ASP A 199 -13.95 -7.13 7.66
CA ASP A 199 -15.38 -7.25 8.01
C ASP A 199 -15.59 -8.12 9.26
N MET A 200 -14.81 -9.20 9.43
CA MET A 200 -14.87 -10.03 10.63
C MET A 200 -14.39 -9.30 11.90
N GLN A 201 -13.75 -8.13 11.76
CA GLN A 201 -13.25 -7.31 12.87
C GLN A 201 -12.46 -8.12 13.91
N ILE A 202 -11.58 -9.01 13.45
CA ILE A 202 -10.78 -9.89 14.31
C ILE A 202 -9.94 -9.02 15.26
N ARG A 203 -10.12 -9.22 16.57
CA ARG A 203 -9.47 -8.46 17.64
C ARG A 203 -9.16 -9.36 18.83
N ILE A 204 -7.95 -9.22 19.37
CA ILE A 204 -7.56 -9.87 20.63
C ILE A 204 -7.78 -8.89 21.78
N ARG A 205 -8.65 -9.25 22.73
CA ARG A 205 -9.02 -8.37 23.86
C ARG A 205 -8.21 -8.62 25.13
N TYR A 206 -7.76 -9.85 25.35
CA TYR A 206 -7.14 -10.29 26.60
C TYR A 206 -5.66 -10.60 26.39
N ARG A 207 -4.82 -10.18 27.34
CA ARG A 207 -3.35 -10.40 27.28
C ARG A 207 -3.01 -11.89 27.23
N SER A 208 -3.65 -12.73 28.03
CA SER A 208 -3.43 -14.19 28.01
C SER A 208 -3.68 -14.78 26.62
N ARG A 209 -4.80 -14.41 25.98
CA ARG A 209 -5.09 -14.82 24.59
C ARG A 209 -4.07 -14.26 23.60
N ALA A 210 -3.59 -13.04 23.80
CA ALA A 210 -2.56 -12.45 22.94
C ALA A 210 -1.22 -13.19 23.03
N VAL A 211 -0.83 -13.64 24.24
CA VAL A 211 0.36 -14.47 24.43
C VAL A 211 0.19 -15.80 23.71
N VAL A 212 -0.94 -16.48 23.88
CA VAL A 212 -1.24 -17.76 23.20
C VAL A 212 -1.22 -17.58 21.68
N CYS A 213 -1.89 -16.54 21.16
CA CYS A 213 -1.89 -16.25 19.72
C CYS A 213 -0.48 -15.91 19.21
N ALA A 214 0.32 -15.13 19.94
CA ALA A 214 1.69 -14.81 19.55
C ALA A 214 2.57 -16.08 19.50
N ALA A 215 2.48 -16.94 20.52
CA ALA A 215 3.18 -18.22 20.55
C ALA A 215 2.74 -19.13 19.38
N ALA A 216 1.43 -19.33 19.21
CA ALA A 216 0.88 -20.16 18.12
C ALA A 216 1.28 -19.62 16.74
N SER A 217 1.19 -18.29 16.53
CA SER A 217 1.57 -17.66 15.26
C SER A 217 3.07 -17.80 14.98
N THR A 218 3.92 -17.81 16.02
CA THR A 218 5.37 -18.03 15.89
C THR A 218 5.67 -19.47 15.47
N VAL A 219 4.98 -20.45 16.08
CA VAL A 219 5.12 -21.87 15.69
C VAL A 219 4.65 -22.10 14.26
N VAL A 220 3.48 -21.56 13.88
CA VAL A 220 2.96 -21.66 12.51
C VAL A 220 3.90 -21.00 11.52
N PHE A 221 4.38 -19.79 11.80
CA PHE A 221 5.37 -19.10 10.97
C PHE A 221 6.64 -19.93 10.80
N ALA A 222 7.21 -20.46 11.89
CA ALA A 222 8.42 -21.27 11.83
C ALA A 222 8.21 -22.54 10.99
N ALA A 223 7.09 -23.24 11.17
CA ALA A 223 6.77 -24.44 10.41
C ALA A 223 6.63 -24.15 8.90
N VAL A 224 5.90 -23.09 8.53
CA VAL A 224 5.72 -22.69 7.14
C VAL A 224 7.01 -22.16 6.53
N LEU A 225 7.83 -21.43 7.29
CA LEU A 225 9.13 -20.98 6.82
C LEU A 225 10.09 -22.15 6.58
N ILE A 226 10.14 -23.13 7.48
CA ILE A 226 10.93 -24.36 7.28
C ILE A 226 10.46 -25.09 6.03
N PHE A 227 9.15 -25.19 5.81
CA PHE A 227 8.60 -25.78 4.58
C PHE A 227 9.05 -24.99 3.35
N LEU A 228 8.89 -23.67 3.32
CA LEU A 228 9.32 -22.80 2.22
C LEU A 228 10.82 -22.96 1.91
N LEU A 229 11.67 -22.99 2.93
CA LEU A 229 13.12 -23.10 2.76
C LEU A 229 13.56 -24.50 2.27
N LYS A 230 12.77 -25.55 2.57
CA LYS A 230 13.00 -26.90 2.06
C LYS A 230 12.44 -27.10 0.66
N ASP A 231 11.21 -26.68 0.42
CA ASP A 231 10.50 -26.81 -0.86
C ASP A 231 11.05 -25.86 -1.93
N ARG A 232 11.52 -24.68 -1.53
CA ARG A 232 12.05 -23.63 -2.41
C ARG A 232 11.10 -23.24 -3.56
N LEU A 233 9.78 -23.32 -3.30
CA LEU A 233 8.70 -23.04 -4.25
C LEU A 233 8.57 -24.08 -5.38
N ALA A 234 9.09 -25.30 -5.18
CA ALA A 234 8.93 -26.39 -6.13
C ALA A 234 7.45 -26.72 -6.38
N LEU A 235 6.59 -26.64 -5.34
CA LEU A 235 5.15 -26.84 -5.52
C LEU A 235 4.53 -25.79 -6.45
N ASP A 236 4.83 -24.51 -6.24
CA ASP A 236 4.28 -23.42 -7.03
C ASP A 236 4.82 -23.46 -8.47
N GLU A 237 6.09 -23.81 -8.63
CA GLU A 237 6.69 -24.04 -9.94
C GLU A 237 6.02 -25.19 -10.70
N ALA A 238 5.71 -26.30 -10.04
CA ALA A 238 5.01 -27.42 -10.66
C ALA A 238 3.59 -27.06 -11.11
N LEU A 239 2.90 -26.17 -10.38
CA LEU A 239 1.52 -25.78 -10.66
C LEU A 239 1.39 -24.64 -11.68
N PHE A 240 2.32 -23.68 -11.66
CA PHE A 240 2.21 -22.42 -12.41
C PHE A 240 3.40 -22.16 -13.35
N GLY A 241 4.47 -22.96 -13.28
CA GLY A 241 5.69 -22.79 -14.05
C GLY A 241 6.71 -21.84 -13.41
N TRP A 242 7.96 -21.93 -13.86
CA TRP A 242 9.10 -21.16 -13.33
C TRP A 242 8.85 -19.65 -13.26
N ALA A 243 8.24 -19.08 -14.31
CA ALA A 243 8.01 -17.64 -14.43
C ALA A 243 6.99 -17.08 -13.44
N LEU A 244 6.07 -17.91 -12.93
CA LEU A 244 4.96 -17.48 -12.07
C LEU A 244 5.07 -18.02 -10.64
N ARG A 245 6.12 -18.79 -10.30
CA ARG A 245 6.26 -19.42 -8.98
C ARG A 245 6.30 -18.43 -7.81
N VAL A 246 6.75 -17.18 -8.06
CA VAL A 246 6.80 -16.11 -7.05
C VAL A 246 5.67 -15.10 -7.24
N ASN A 247 5.31 -14.79 -8.50
CA ASN A 247 4.46 -13.66 -8.83
C ASN A 247 3.60 -13.89 -10.09
N PRO A 248 2.25 -13.86 -9.98
CA PRO A 248 1.48 -13.64 -8.75
C PRO A 248 1.62 -14.85 -7.79
N PRO A 249 1.42 -14.68 -6.47
CA PRO A 249 1.79 -15.69 -5.48
C PRO A 249 0.97 -16.96 -5.65
N GLY A 250 1.63 -18.11 -5.71
CA GLY A 250 0.97 -19.40 -5.67
C GLY A 250 0.54 -19.81 -4.26
N ILE A 251 0.35 -21.11 -4.06
CA ILE A 251 -0.14 -21.69 -2.80
C ILE A 251 0.88 -21.49 -1.67
N THR A 252 2.16 -21.85 -1.87
CA THR A 252 3.16 -21.79 -0.79
C THR A 252 3.37 -20.34 -0.35
N MET A 253 3.49 -19.43 -1.32
CA MET A 253 3.64 -18.01 -1.03
C MET A 253 2.41 -17.42 -0.35
N THR A 254 1.21 -17.85 -0.72
CA THR A 254 -0.03 -17.41 -0.06
C THR A 254 -0.06 -17.88 1.40
N VAL A 255 0.24 -19.15 1.66
CA VAL A 255 0.26 -19.72 3.02
C VAL A 255 1.34 -19.04 3.88
N TYR A 256 2.54 -18.87 3.34
CA TYR A 256 3.63 -18.15 4.01
C TYR A 256 3.24 -16.71 4.37
N SER A 257 2.64 -15.98 3.43
CA SER A 257 2.22 -14.60 3.65
C SER A 257 1.12 -14.48 4.70
N LEU A 258 0.16 -15.42 4.72
CA LEU A 258 -0.87 -15.47 5.76
C LEU A 258 -0.28 -15.80 7.13
N ALA A 259 0.71 -16.70 7.21
CA ALA A 259 1.43 -16.97 8.46
C ALA A 259 2.16 -15.72 8.97
N VAL A 260 2.81 -14.95 8.09
CA VAL A 260 3.45 -13.67 8.44
C VAL A 260 2.41 -12.62 8.89
N ILE A 261 1.28 -12.50 8.21
CA ILE A 261 0.19 -11.60 8.65
C ILE A 261 -0.28 -11.98 10.05
N PHE A 262 -0.50 -13.27 10.30
CA PHE A 262 -0.94 -13.76 11.60
C PHE A 262 0.10 -13.51 12.70
N LEU A 263 1.39 -13.68 12.38
CA LEU A 263 2.51 -13.35 13.25
C LEU A 263 2.51 -11.86 13.63
N ILE A 264 2.50 -10.97 12.62
CA ILE A 264 2.53 -9.52 12.83
C ILE A 264 1.31 -9.06 13.63
N PHE A 265 0.12 -9.53 13.26
CA PHE A 265 -1.13 -9.20 13.97
C PHE A 265 -1.06 -9.62 15.44
N SER A 266 -0.60 -10.84 15.73
CA SER A 266 -0.54 -11.38 17.08
C SER A 266 0.49 -10.66 17.95
N TRP A 267 1.70 -10.43 17.43
CA TRP A 267 2.76 -9.72 18.15
C TRP A 267 2.43 -8.24 18.36
N CYS A 268 1.86 -7.55 17.37
CA CYS A 268 1.40 -6.17 17.55
C CYS A 268 0.27 -6.11 18.60
N SER A 269 -0.67 -7.05 18.57
CA SER A 269 -1.77 -7.13 19.56
C SER A 269 -1.23 -7.35 20.96
N LEU A 270 -0.28 -8.28 21.14
CA LEU A 270 0.39 -8.51 22.41
C LEU A 270 1.13 -7.26 22.87
N GLY A 271 1.91 -6.63 21.98
CA GLY A 271 2.66 -5.41 22.25
C GLY A 271 1.77 -4.28 22.78
N VAL A 272 0.63 -4.04 22.14
CA VAL A 272 -0.37 -3.05 22.60
C VAL A 272 -0.97 -3.42 23.96
N LEU A 273 -1.15 -4.71 24.25
CA LEU A 273 -1.74 -5.20 25.51
C LEU A 273 -0.73 -5.32 26.66
N THR A 274 0.58 -5.23 26.40
CA THR A 274 1.60 -5.18 27.46
C THR A 274 1.52 -3.92 28.32
N GLY A 275 1.03 -2.81 27.77
CA GLY A 275 1.00 -1.51 28.43
C GLY A 275 2.37 -0.82 28.55
N SER A 276 3.44 -1.40 28.00
CA SER A 276 4.78 -0.80 28.05
C SER A 276 4.86 0.46 27.18
N ARG A 277 5.35 1.56 27.77
CA ARG A 277 5.58 2.84 27.04
C ARG A 277 6.62 2.68 25.93
N ALA A 278 7.66 1.89 26.16
CA ALA A 278 8.71 1.65 25.16
C ALA A 278 8.13 0.89 23.94
N VAL A 279 7.37 -0.17 24.19
CA VAL A 279 6.71 -0.95 23.13
C VAL A 279 5.69 -0.10 22.38
N ALA A 280 4.91 0.72 23.08
CA ALA A 280 3.95 1.62 22.44
C ALA A 280 4.64 2.62 21.49
N ARG A 281 5.75 3.24 21.93
CA ARG A 281 6.54 4.15 21.09
C ARG A 281 7.12 3.45 19.87
N LEU A 282 7.64 2.23 20.04
CA LEU A 282 8.15 1.44 18.92
C LEU A 282 7.04 1.16 17.89
N LEU A 283 5.89 0.66 18.33
CA LEU A 283 4.75 0.41 17.44
C LEU A 283 4.25 1.69 16.76
N ASP A 284 4.20 2.81 17.48
CA ASP A 284 3.82 4.10 16.91
C ASP A 284 4.82 4.58 15.84
N ALA A 285 6.12 4.34 16.04
CA ALA A 285 7.17 4.66 15.07
C ALA A 285 7.07 3.77 13.82
N LEU A 286 6.91 2.46 13.98
CA LEU A 286 6.71 1.53 12.86
C LEU A 286 5.43 1.87 12.08
N ALA A 287 4.33 2.14 12.78
CA ALA A 287 3.08 2.59 12.17
C ALA A 287 3.22 3.95 11.48
N TRP A 288 4.08 4.84 11.99
CA TRP A 288 4.36 6.12 11.34
C TRP A 288 5.06 5.93 10.01
N LEU A 289 6.12 5.10 9.96
CA LEU A 289 6.82 4.75 8.72
C LEU A 289 5.89 4.02 7.73
N GLY A 290 5.03 3.14 8.24
CA GLY A 290 4.03 2.40 7.47
C GLY A 290 3.03 3.24 6.68
N ARG A 291 2.91 4.54 6.98
CA ARG A 291 2.07 5.48 6.21
C ARG A 291 2.73 5.98 4.93
N TYR A 292 4.04 5.78 4.77
CA TYR A 292 4.82 6.27 3.64
C TYR A 292 5.24 5.18 2.65
N THR A 293 4.74 3.95 2.81
CA THR A 293 5.18 2.80 2.01
C THR A 293 4.99 2.98 0.51
N LEU A 294 3.96 3.69 0.06
CA LEU A 294 3.79 4.00 -1.37
C LEU A 294 4.98 4.79 -1.92
N TYR A 295 5.47 5.79 -1.19
CA TYR A 295 6.60 6.62 -1.64
C TYR A 295 7.90 5.82 -1.59
N ILE A 296 8.14 5.07 -0.52
CA ILE A 296 9.30 4.17 -0.43
C ILE A 296 9.28 3.19 -1.62
N PHE A 297 8.13 2.58 -1.88
CA PHE A 297 7.93 1.66 -2.99
C PHE A 297 8.22 2.29 -4.36
N LEU A 298 7.77 3.52 -4.61
CA LEU A 298 7.98 4.16 -5.91
C LEU A 298 9.46 4.49 -6.19
N TYR A 299 10.26 4.81 -5.18
CA TYR A 299 11.60 5.37 -5.38
C TYR A 299 12.76 4.45 -4.98
N HIS A 300 12.53 3.36 -4.24
CA HIS A 300 13.63 2.56 -3.69
C HIS A 300 14.58 1.97 -4.74
N MET A 301 14.09 1.50 -5.90
CA MET A 301 14.97 0.98 -6.96
C MET A 301 15.87 2.06 -7.56
N LEU A 302 15.31 3.25 -7.81
CA LEU A 302 16.10 4.40 -8.26
C LEU A 302 17.20 4.73 -7.25
N ILE A 303 16.87 4.72 -5.96
CA ILE A 303 17.88 4.96 -4.91
C ILE A 303 18.93 3.85 -4.93
N LEU A 304 18.52 2.58 -4.96
CA LEU A 304 19.40 1.43 -4.93
C LEU A 304 20.37 1.40 -6.12
N GLU A 305 19.93 1.83 -7.29
CA GLU A 305 20.73 1.91 -8.52
C GLU A 305 21.84 2.98 -8.43
N TYR A 306 21.55 4.14 -7.85
CA TYR A 306 22.49 5.27 -7.80
C TYR A 306 23.37 5.29 -6.55
N LEU A 307 22.94 4.65 -5.45
CA LEU A 307 23.64 4.72 -4.17
C LEU A 307 25.08 4.16 -4.22
N PRO A 308 25.40 3.08 -4.96
CA PRO A 308 26.78 2.62 -5.13
C PRO A 308 27.72 3.69 -5.68
N ALA A 309 27.27 4.48 -6.66
CA ALA A 309 28.08 5.56 -7.23
C ALA A 309 28.28 6.73 -6.26
N VAL A 310 27.30 6.98 -5.37
CA VAL A 310 27.36 8.05 -4.37
C VAL A 310 28.20 7.66 -3.14
N LEU A 311 28.21 6.38 -2.78
CA LEU A 311 28.90 5.84 -1.60
C LEU A 311 29.89 4.72 -1.99
N PRO A 312 30.92 5.01 -2.81
CA PRO A 312 31.86 3.98 -3.30
C PRO A 312 32.73 3.39 -2.18
N PHE A 313 32.77 3.99 -0.99
CA PHE A 313 33.48 3.40 0.15
C PHE A 313 32.71 2.23 0.80
N LEU A 314 31.47 1.97 0.38
CA LEU A 314 30.63 0.85 0.84
C LEU A 314 30.53 -0.26 -0.22
N ASP A 315 31.65 -0.61 -0.85
CA ASP A 315 31.67 -1.64 -1.89
C ASP A 315 31.41 -3.05 -1.33
N GLU A 316 32.00 -3.38 -0.19
CA GLU A 316 31.84 -4.70 0.42
C GLU A 316 30.48 -4.92 1.09
N VAL A 317 29.95 -6.13 0.90
CA VAL A 317 28.73 -6.59 1.57
C VAL A 317 28.96 -6.62 3.09
N SER A 318 28.31 -5.70 3.81
CA SER A 318 28.46 -5.56 5.25
C SER A 318 27.15 -5.13 5.91
N LEU A 319 27.03 -5.37 7.23
CA LEU A 319 25.90 -4.87 8.01
C LEU A 319 25.78 -3.35 7.95
N LEU A 320 26.91 -2.64 7.87
CA LEU A 320 26.93 -1.19 7.72
C LEU A 320 26.35 -0.78 6.37
N LYS A 321 26.77 -1.41 5.26
CA LYS A 321 26.19 -1.18 3.92
C LYS A 321 24.69 -1.41 3.92
N ALA A 322 24.24 -2.54 4.46
CA ALA A 322 22.81 -2.85 4.58
C ALA A 322 22.04 -1.78 5.38
N ALA A 323 22.55 -1.37 6.55
CA ALA A 323 21.91 -0.35 7.38
C ALA A 323 21.82 1.01 6.69
N VAL A 324 22.91 1.45 6.03
CA VAL A 324 22.95 2.72 5.31
C VAL A 324 21.99 2.68 4.11
N TYR A 325 22.04 1.64 3.29
CA TYR A 325 21.22 1.53 2.08
C TYR A 325 19.73 1.47 2.41
N LEU A 326 19.33 0.61 3.36
CA LEU A 326 17.95 0.54 3.85
C LEU A 326 17.52 1.87 4.46
N GLY A 327 18.41 2.50 5.23
CA GLY A 327 18.20 3.82 5.82
C GLY A 327 17.89 4.89 4.77
N VAL A 328 18.69 4.99 3.71
CA VAL A 328 18.51 5.98 2.64
C VAL A 328 17.25 5.68 1.81
N MET A 329 17.02 4.41 1.44
CA MET A 329 15.81 4.00 0.71
C MET A 329 14.51 4.31 1.45
N ILE A 330 14.55 4.39 2.79
CA ILE A 330 13.39 4.79 3.61
C ILE A 330 13.38 6.32 3.83
N ALA A 331 14.50 6.88 4.27
CA ALA A 331 14.56 8.27 4.72
C ALA A 331 14.34 9.27 3.58
N LEU A 332 14.90 9.02 2.39
CA LEU A 332 14.81 9.95 1.28
C LEU A 332 13.37 10.09 0.75
N PRO A 333 12.62 8.99 0.45
CA PRO A 333 11.22 9.12 0.01
C PRO A 333 10.30 9.69 1.09
N VAL A 334 10.51 9.32 2.36
CA VAL A 334 9.75 9.87 3.50
C VAL A 334 10.00 11.37 3.65
N GLY A 335 11.27 11.78 3.63
CA GLY A 335 11.69 13.18 3.71
C GLY A 335 11.14 14.02 2.55
N GLY A 336 11.25 13.51 1.31
CA GLY A 336 10.69 14.16 0.13
C GLY A 336 9.17 14.38 0.24
N LYS A 337 8.43 13.37 0.73
CA LYS A 337 6.99 13.51 0.96
C LYS A 337 6.66 14.54 2.05
N LEU A 338 7.38 14.52 3.17
CA LEU A 338 7.19 15.49 4.25
C LEU A 338 7.44 16.93 3.78
N LEU A 339 8.50 17.12 2.98
CA LEU A 339 8.82 18.39 2.36
C LEU A 339 7.71 18.85 1.43
N TYR A 340 7.24 17.98 0.52
CA TYR A 340 6.12 18.26 -0.37
C TYR A 340 4.86 18.70 0.41
N ASP A 341 4.49 17.97 1.47
CA ASP A 341 3.30 18.32 2.27
C ASP A 341 3.47 19.64 3.03
N ARG A 342 4.70 19.98 3.45
CA ARG A 342 4.99 21.27 4.06
C ARG A 342 4.87 22.40 3.04
N LEU A 343 5.49 22.25 1.86
CA LEU A 343 5.42 23.24 0.78
C LEU A 343 3.99 23.46 0.31
N ARG A 344 3.25 22.38 0.05
CA ARG A 344 1.84 22.43 -0.35
C ARG A 344 0.98 23.17 0.67
N ARG A 345 1.15 22.90 1.97
CA ARG A 345 0.41 23.62 3.03
C ARG A 345 0.77 25.10 3.08
N SER A 346 2.06 25.43 2.89
CA SER A 346 2.50 26.82 2.84
C SER A 346 1.90 27.57 1.64
N LEU A 347 1.86 26.95 0.46
CA LEU A 347 1.27 27.54 -0.73
C LEU A 347 -0.24 27.74 -0.59
N LEU A 348 -0.95 26.74 -0.04
CA LEU A 348 -2.39 26.87 0.21
C LEU A 348 -2.72 27.95 1.25
N LYS A 349 -1.86 28.12 2.27
CA LYS A 349 -2.00 29.19 3.26
C LYS A 349 -1.83 30.56 2.60
N LYS A 350 -0.78 30.75 1.80
CA LYS A 350 -0.58 31.99 1.02
C LYS A 350 -1.75 32.29 0.07
N ALA A 351 -2.21 31.28 -0.68
CA ALA A 351 -3.35 31.44 -1.59
C ALA A 351 -4.68 31.75 -0.87
N ALA A 352 -4.83 31.35 0.40
CA ALA A 352 -5.97 31.73 1.22
C ALA A 352 -5.82 33.16 1.79
N GLU A 353 -4.60 33.58 2.12
CA GLU A 353 -4.27 34.92 2.58
C GLU A 353 -4.32 35.97 1.46
N GLU A 354 -4.10 35.58 0.20
CA GLU A 354 -4.28 36.43 -1.00
C GLU A 354 -5.76 36.56 -1.42
N LYS A 355 -6.67 35.78 -0.82
CA LYS A 355 -8.13 35.94 -0.99
C LYS A 355 -8.73 36.89 0.07
N PRO A 356 -8.38 38.19 0.08
CA PRO A 356 -9.45 39.19 0.22
C PRO A 356 -9.14 40.57 -0.41
N VAL A 357 -9.66 40.84 -1.63
CA VAL A 357 -9.99 42.21 -2.09
C VAL A 357 -11.25 42.23 -2.99
N GLY A 358 -11.52 41.17 -3.76
CA GLY A 358 -12.63 41.17 -4.73
C GLY A 358 -14.06 41.14 -4.16
N LYS A 359 -14.27 40.81 -2.88
CA LYS A 359 -15.61 40.89 -2.25
C LYS A 359 -15.88 42.25 -1.60
N LYS A 360 -14.84 42.89 -1.03
CA LYS A 360 -14.99 44.21 -0.41
C LYS A 360 -15.17 45.31 -1.46
N ALA A 361 -14.48 45.21 -2.60
CA ALA A 361 -14.71 46.10 -3.73
C ALA A 361 -16.11 45.96 -4.35
N ALA A 362 -16.70 44.76 -4.35
CA ALA A 362 -18.06 44.55 -4.86
C ALA A 362 -19.15 45.06 -3.90
N GLU A 363 -18.95 44.94 -2.57
CA GLU A 363 -19.84 45.49 -1.55
C GLU A 363 -19.72 47.02 -1.44
N ASP A 364 -18.50 47.58 -1.56
CA ASP A 364 -18.28 49.03 -1.56
C ASP A 364 -18.82 49.68 -2.86
N SER A 365 -18.73 49.00 -4.01
CA SER A 365 -19.32 49.48 -5.29
C SER A 365 -20.85 49.45 -5.29
N ALA A 366 -21.46 48.46 -4.63
CA ALA A 366 -22.92 48.38 -4.51
C ALA A 366 -23.47 49.46 -3.55
N SER A 367 -22.73 49.79 -2.48
CA SER A 367 -23.12 50.84 -1.52
C SER A 367 -23.04 52.27 -2.08
N LEU A 368 -22.25 52.49 -3.14
CA LEU A 368 -22.12 53.78 -3.81
C LEU A 368 -23.22 54.04 -4.85
N LEU A 369 -23.99 53.01 -5.26
CA LEU A 369 -25.09 53.12 -6.21
C LEU A 369 -26.46 53.32 -5.56
N GLU A 370 -26.56 53.25 -4.22
CA GLU A 370 -27.81 53.48 -3.46
C GLU A 370 -27.82 54.84 -2.72
N LYS A 371 -27.36 55.93 -3.34
CA LYS A 371 -27.69 57.27 -2.83
C LYS A 371 -29.03 57.73 -3.42
N PRO A 372 -30.08 57.93 -2.60
CA PRO A 372 -31.37 58.43 -3.09
C PRO A 372 -31.24 59.89 -3.55
N PRO A 373 -32.05 60.32 -4.55
CA PRO A 373 -32.06 61.70 -4.99
C PRO A 373 -32.61 62.61 -3.88
N PHE A 374 -31.81 63.63 -3.60
CA PHE A 374 -32.13 64.92 -2.98
C PHE A 374 -33.63 65.23 -2.88
N LYS A 375 -34.18 65.28 -1.66
CA LYS A 375 -35.43 66.02 -1.37
C LYS A 375 -35.06 67.49 -1.22
N GLY A 376 -35.31 68.29 -2.26
CA GLY A 376 -35.44 69.73 -2.14
C GLY A 376 -36.73 70.06 -1.38
N GLY A 377 -36.63 70.91 -0.36
CA GLY A 377 -37.77 71.45 0.38
C GLY A 377 -38.40 72.68 -0.29
N SER A 378 -39.33 73.28 0.46
CA SER A 378 -40.22 74.43 0.21
C SER A 378 -41.39 74.13 -0.75
N GLU A 379 -42.66 74.36 -0.40
CA GLU A 379 -43.32 75.18 0.64
C GLU A 379 -44.52 74.46 1.28
#